data_AF-A0A6F8XZI6-F1
#
_entry.id   AF-A0A6F8XZI6-F1
#
_cell.length_a   1.000
_cell.length_b   1.000
_cell.length_c   1.000
_cell.angle_alpha   90.00
_cell.angle_beta   90.00
_cell.angle_gamma   90.00
#
_symmetry.space_group_name_H-M   'P 1'
#
loop_
_entity.id
_entity.type
_entity.pdbx_description
1 polymer ?
#
loop_
_entity_poly.entity_id
_entity_poly.type
_entity_poly.pdbx_seq_one_letter_code
_entity_poly.pdbx_strand_id
1 'polypeptide(L)'
;MEEPTPHLDLASEQQIIRVDTDRGICCHVAGKVKFDGKGNLYLITGDDTNAGGSDGYVPINESPTQGPGYDAQRSSANTNDLRGKVLRIKVKPNGTYTVPNGNLFPETQDYDSKTRPEIFLMGLRNPFRFDVDASGLVYVGDYSPDSRVPSPTRGPEGTGRWFATKTAGNYGWPYCYSPSLPYIDFDFVTRTSGQPFNCGAPVNNSPRNTGRTVLPAVQQPQFWYTYNALTTCPGGYLSNPPTTCDFKWPVIGTGGVGPHGGPIYKYDAELDSQTKLPEYYNNAVFFGEFTRDKMFVMQTDGKGNLTGVEQFLPGFVFDNLMEMEIGPEGNIYFLEYGDGFFRANPDAQLAMIRYVKGTRAPVAKLAATPRPARPRLPWRSAARAPTTRTRASPSRTPGTSPATARWTPPIRTRRSHTRPTASSTRS
;
A
#
# COMPACT_ATOMS: atom_id res chain seq x y z
N MET A 1 35.63 17.09 -14.23
CA MET A 1 35.26 17.07 -12.81
C MET A 1 34.31 15.90 -12.66
N GLU A 2 34.69 14.91 -11.87
CA GLU A 2 33.83 13.79 -11.50
C GLU A 2 32.66 14.38 -10.69
N GLU A 3 31.42 14.16 -11.10
CA GLU A 3 30.29 14.63 -10.31
C GLU A 3 30.34 13.95 -8.93
N PRO A 4 30.21 14.71 -7.83
CA PRO A 4 30.31 14.13 -6.50
C PRO A 4 29.24 13.05 -6.35
N THR A 5 29.65 11.88 -5.85
CA THR A 5 28.73 10.80 -5.53
C THR A 5 27.66 11.33 -4.57
N PRO A 6 26.35 11.13 -4.87
CA PRO A 6 25.29 11.52 -3.94
C PRO A 6 25.56 10.93 -2.55
N HIS A 7 25.61 11.79 -1.53
CA HIS A 7 25.78 11.39 -0.14
C HIS A 7 24.79 12.15 0.73
N LEU A 8 24.43 11.53 1.86
CA LEU A 8 23.62 12.17 2.89
C LEU A 8 24.56 12.92 3.85
N ASP A 9 24.36 14.23 4.00
CA ASP A 9 25.07 15.00 5.03
C ASP A 9 24.41 14.77 6.39
N LEU A 10 24.98 13.87 7.19
CA LEU A 10 24.47 13.55 8.52
C LEU A 10 24.59 14.73 9.51
N ALA A 11 25.47 15.71 9.25
CA ALA A 11 25.55 16.90 10.10
C ALA A 11 24.31 17.81 9.96
N SER A 12 23.51 17.61 8.91
CA SER A 12 22.25 18.32 8.68
C SER A 12 21.05 17.73 9.43
N GLU A 13 21.24 16.63 10.18
CA GLU A 13 20.14 15.95 10.89
C GLU A 13 19.45 16.89 11.90
N GLN A 14 18.12 16.88 11.86
CA GLN A 14 17.27 17.51 12.86
C GLN A 14 16.27 16.50 13.40
N GLN A 15 16.35 16.20 14.70
CA GLN A 15 15.41 15.29 15.35
C GLN A 15 14.08 16.00 15.61
N ILE A 16 13.07 15.71 14.78
CA ILE A 16 11.73 16.32 14.90
C ILE A 16 10.88 15.63 15.97
N ILE A 17 10.73 14.31 15.88
CA ILE A 17 9.92 13.49 16.77
C ILE A 17 10.54 12.11 16.88
N ARG A 18 10.46 11.50 18.07
CA ARG A 18 10.90 10.14 18.33
C ARG A 18 9.70 9.29 18.73
N VAL A 19 9.47 8.22 17.99
CA VAL A 19 8.53 7.16 18.34
C VAL A 19 9.35 5.99 18.87
N ASP A 20 9.22 5.70 20.15
CA ASP A 20 9.97 4.60 20.76
C ASP A 20 9.44 3.23 20.29
N THR A 21 10.30 2.22 20.37
CA THR A 21 9.99 0.83 19.99
C THR A 21 10.69 -0.14 20.94
N ASP A 22 10.04 -1.26 21.24
CA ASP A 22 10.53 -2.31 22.13
C ASP A 22 11.40 -3.31 21.34
N ARG A 23 12.69 -2.99 21.16
CA ARG A 23 13.62 -3.75 20.28
C ARG A 23 14.05 -5.14 20.78
N GLY A 24 13.30 -5.75 21.70
CA GLY A 24 13.49 -7.15 22.12
C GLY A 24 12.63 -8.15 21.35
N ILE A 25 11.71 -7.69 20.50
CA ILE A 25 10.78 -8.50 19.71
C ILE A 25 10.33 -7.72 18.47
N CYS A 26 9.88 -8.40 17.41
CA CYS A 26 9.21 -7.73 16.28
C CYS A 26 7.83 -7.20 16.75
N CYS A 27 7.18 -6.23 16.08
CA CYS A 27 6.56 -6.38 14.76
C CYS A 27 5.80 -5.07 14.39
N HIS A 28 5.21 -4.97 13.18
CA HIS A 28 4.31 -3.86 12.78
C HIS A 28 4.87 -2.43 12.99
N VAL A 29 5.96 -2.08 12.31
CA VAL A 29 6.56 -0.75 12.48
C VAL A 29 5.79 0.34 11.71
N ALA A 30 5.24 -0.01 10.53
CA ALA A 30 4.74 0.95 9.54
C ALA A 30 5.80 2.00 9.17
N GLY A 31 5.56 3.29 9.40
CA GLY A 31 6.58 4.35 9.30
C GLY A 31 6.51 5.21 8.03
N LYS A 32 5.45 5.11 7.22
CA LYS A 32 5.29 6.01 6.06
C LYS A 32 5.06 7.45 6.55
N VAL A 33 5.67 8.41 5.86
CA VAL A 33 5.52 9.85 6.08
C VAL A 33 4.95 10.50 4.83
N LYS A 34 3.95 11.37 4.98
CA LYS A 34 3.36 12.17 3.90
C LYS A 34 2.99 13.57 4.39
N PHE A 35 2.85 14.50 3.45
CA PHE A 35 2.43 15.87 3.75
C PHE A 35 1.12 16.20 3.03
N ASP A 36 0.23 16.91 3.71
CA ASP A 36 -0.95 17.50 3.06
C ASP A 36 -0.60 18.82 2.35
N GLY A 37 -1.57 19.41 1.65
CA GLY A 37 -1.40 20.67 0.91
C GLY A 37 -1.23 21.90 1.80
N LYS A 38 -1.44 21.75 3.11
CA LYS A 38 -1.15 22.78 4.12
C LYS A 38 0.23 22.57 4.74
N GLY A 39 0.98 21.56 4.30
CA GLY A 39 2.30 21.19 4.80
C GLY A 39 2.28 20.65 6.23
N ASN A 40 1.19 20.02 6.67
CA ASN A 40 1.21 19.19 7.88
C ASN A 40 1.83 17.84 7.54
N LEU A 41 2.73 17.38 8.39
CA LEU A 41 3.31 16.04 8.33
C LEU A 41 2.36 15.04 8.97
N TYR A 42 2.07 13.96 8.25
CA TYR A 42 1.40 12.77 8.76
C TYR A 42 2.42 11.63 8.83
N LEU A 43 2.52 10.98 9.99
CA LEU A 43 3.35 9.80 10.21
C LEU A 43 2.47 8.67 10.72
N ILE A 44 2.47 7.55 10.01
CA ILE A 44 1.75 6.36 10.43
C ILE A 44 2.66 5.39 11.18
N THR A 45 2.20 4.88 12.32
CA THR A 45 2.96 3.98 13.20
C THR A 45 2.13 2.74 13.48
N GLY A 46 2.75 1.56 13.47
CA GLY A 46 2.09 0.35 13.95
C GLY A 46 2.32 0.13 15.44
N ASP A 47 1.67 -0.91 15.97
CA ASP A 47 1.50 -1.13 17.40
C ASP A 47 2.72 -1.71 18.13
N ASP A 48 3.76 -2.08 17.39
CA ASP A 48 4.98 -2.68 17.93
C ASP A 48 4.70 -3.94 18.77
N THR A 49 3.67 -4.71 18.42
CA THR A 49 3.22 -5.87 19.22
C THR A 49 3.26 -7.15 18.41
N ASN A 50 3.83 -8.19 19.01
CA ASN A 50 3.86 -9.54 18.45
C ASN A 50 2.55 -10.26 18.74
N ALA A 51 1.96 -10.88 17.71
CA ALA A 51 0.78 -11.72 17.85
C ALA A 51 1.10 -13.19 18.26
N GLY A 52 2.37 -13.54 18.36
CA GLY A 52 2.81 -14.83 18.86
C GLY A 52 2.31 -15.07 20.28
N GLY A 53 1.85 -16.29 20.58
CA GLY A 53 1.34 -16.64 21.91
C GLY A 53 -0.11 -16.22 22.20
N SER A 54 -0.80 -15.54 21.27
CA SER A 54 -2.24 -15.27 21.36
C SER A 54 -3.11 -16.21 20.52
N ASP A 55 -2.56 -17.32 20.04
CA ASP A 55 -3.23 -18.25 19.11
C ASP A 55 -3.77 -17.54 17.85
N GLY A 56 -3.12 -16.45 17.45
CA GLY A 56 -3.54 -15.58 16.34
C GLY A 56 -4.64 -14.57 16.70
N TYR A 57 -5.21 -14.59 17.90
CA TYR A 57 -6.20 -13.59 18.33
C TYR A 57 -5.52 -12.34 18.92
N VAL A 58 -6.30 -11.47 19.56
CA VAL A 58 -5.80 -10.23 20.15
C VAL A 58 -4.67 -10.49 21.19
N PRO A 59 -3.47 -9.88 21.04
CA PRO A 59 -2.38 -9.99 21.99
C PRO A 59 -2.55 -8.94 23.11
N ILE A 60 -3.16 -9.35 24.22
CA ILE A 60 -3.35 -8.55 25.44
C ILE A 60 -2.72 -9.24 26.66
N ASN A 61 -1.58 -9.92 26.47
CA ASN A 61 -0.97 -10.71 27.54
C ASN A 61 -0.22 -9.80 28.53
N GLU A 62 -0.89 -9.50 29.63
CA GLU A 62 -0.38 -8.71 30.75
C GLU A 62 0.25 -9.52 31.88
N SER A 63 0.47 -10.82 31.68
CA SER A 63 1.10 -11.69 32.67
C SER A 63 2.45 -11.09 33.13
N PRO A 64 2.76 -11.05 34.43
CA PRO A 64 4.00 -10.47 34.95
C PRO A 64 5.27 -11.11 34.38
N THR A 65 5.19 -12.37 33.94
CA THR A 65 6.31 -13.12 33.33
C THR A 65 6.42 -12.92 31.82
N GLN A 66 5.50 -12.21 31.19
CA GLN A 66 5.50 -11.96 29.75
C GLN A 66 6.12 -10.59 29.44
N GLY A 67 6.96 -10.54 28.41
CA GLY A 67 7.52 -9.28 27.91
C GLY A 67 6.43 -8.32 27.40
N PRO A 68 6.67 -6.99 27.42
CA PRO A 68 5.68 -5.98 27.05
C PRO A 68 5.21 -6.08 25.60
N GLY A 69 6.05 -6.60 24.69
CA GLY A 69 5.72 -6.74 23.27
C GLY A 69 4.64 -7.76 22.92
N TYR A 70 3.94 -8.33 23.90
CA TYR A 70 2.79 -9.23 23.73
C TYR A 70 1.47 -8.61 24.20
N ASP A 71 1.47 -7.31 24.46
CA ASP A 71 0.33 -6.55 24.97
C ASP A 71 0.15 -5.26 24.18
N ALA A 72 -0.78 -5.30 23.21
CA ALA A 72 -1.11 -4.16 22.37
C ALA A 72 -1.82 -3.03 23.12
N GLN A 73 -2.27 -3.27 24.36
CA GLN A 73 -2.94 -2.26 25.19
C GLN A 73 -1.97 -1.13 25.57
N ARG A 74 -0.67 -1.44 25.68
CA ARG A 74 0.39 -0.48 26.04
C ARG A 74 0.66 0.57 24.96
N SER A 75 0.30 0.28 23.71
CA SER A 75 0.60 1.09 22.52
C SER A 75 -0.67 1.62 21.86
N SER A 76 -1.34 0.85 21.02
CA SER A 76 -2.44 1.31 20.16
C SER A 76 -3.59 1.95 20.93
N ALA A 77 -3.95 1.37 22.07
CA ALA A 77 -4.98 1.86 22.98
C ALA A 77 -4.47 2.87 24.03
N ASN A 78 -3.16 2.99 24.20
CA ASN A 78 -2.58 3.95 25.13
C ASN A 78 -2.59 5.34 24.50
N THR A 79 -3.31 6.27 25.13
CA THR A 79 -3.41 7.65 24.67
C THR A 79 -2.12 8.44 24.89
N ASN A 80 -1.21 7.93 25.71
CA ASN A 80 0.09 8.52 26.01
C ASN A 80 1.25 7.86 25.24
N ASP A 81 0.96 7.09 24.19
CA ASP A 81 1.95 6.38 23.36
C ASP A 81 1.74 6.71 21.87
N LEU A 82 2.83 6.88 21.13
CA LEU A 82 2.82 7.26 19.71
C LEU A 82 2.71 6.09 18.73
N ARG A 83 2.74 4.84 19.20
CA ARG A 83 2.62 3.62 18.39
C ARG A 83 1.16 3.22 18.15
N GLY A 84 0.89 2.62 17.00
CA GLY A 84 -0.45 2.24 16.56
C GLY A 84 -1.34 3.44 16.24
N LYS A 85 -0.75 4.50 15.68
CA LYS A 85 -1.37 5.82 15.46
C LYS A 85 -1.20 6.32 14.02
N VAL A 86 -2.02 7.28 13.64
CA VAL A 86 -1.62 8.31 12.66
C VAL A 86 -1.33 9.57 13.45
N LEU A 87 -0.10 10.04 13.38
CA LEU A 87 0.36 11.27 14.00
C LEU A 87 0.25 12.41 13.00
N ARG A 88 -0.11 13.62 13.46
CA ARG A 88 -0.18 14.82 12.64
C ARG A 88 0.47 16.00 13.34
N ILE A 89 1.51 16.56 12.73
CA ILE A 89 2.28 17.69 13.25
C ILE A 89 2.57 18.72 12.14
N LYS A 90 2.93 19.94 12.52
CA LYS A 90 3.42 20.98 11.61
C LYS A 90 4.88 21.26 11.93
N VAL A 91 5.79 20.76 11.09
CA VAL A 91 7.24 20.92 11.26
C VAL A 91 7.65 22.36 10.95
N LYS A 92 8.54 22.93 11.77
CA LYS A 92 9.11 24.26 11.61
C LYS A 92 10.52 24.18 11.01
N PRO A 93 11.03 25.27 10.39
CA PRO A 93 12.38 25.27 9.80
C PRO A 93 13.54 24.98 10.75
N ASN A 94 13.33 25.14 12.06
CA ASN A 94 14.35 24.91 13.10
C ASN A 94 14.29 23.49 13.71
N GLY A 95 13.55 22.56 13.09
CA GLY A 95 13.43 21.19 13.56
C GLY A 95 12.41 20.97 14.69
N THR A 96 11.81 22.03 15.24
CA THR A 96 10.68 21.88 16.19
C THR A 96 9.36 21.69 15.45
N TYR A 97 8.26 21.39 16.16
CA TYR A 97 6.93 21.31 15.56
C TYR A 97 5.85 21.99 16.41
N THR A 98 4.68 22.16 15.82
CA THR A 98 3.43 22.50 16.52
C THR A 98 2.38 21.44 16.22
N VAL A 99 1.39 21.29 17.10
CA VAL A 99 0.26 20.40 16.90
C VAL A 99 -0.88 21.15 16.20
N PRO A 100 -1.34 20.71 15.01
CA PRO A 100 -2.49 21.31 14.34
C PRO A 100 -3.80 21.07 15.10
N ASN A 101 -4.71 22.05 15.04
CA ASN A 101 -6.06 21.91 15.57
C ASN A 101 -6.81 20.72 14.95
N GLY A 102 -7.64 20.07 15.76
CA GLY A 102 -8.45 18.92 15.35
C GLY A 102 -7.74 17.57 15.42
N ASN A 103 -6.59 17.49 16.11
CA ASN A 103 -6.05 16.22 16.60
C ASN A 103 -6.93 15.66 17.72
N LEU A 104 -6.80 14.36 18.01
CA LEU A 104 -7.70 13.63 18.89
C LEU A 104 -7.65 14.11 20.35
N PHE A 105 -6.46 14.53 20.79
CA PHE A 105 -6.23 15.01 22.14
C PHE A 105 -5.64 16.43 22.08
N PRO A 106 -6.46 17.48 22.23
CA PRO A 106 -5.94 18.84 22.27
C PRO A 106 -5.02 19.03 23.49
N GLU A 107 -3.84 19.62 23.28
CA GLU A 107 -2.86 19.89 24.34
C GLU A 107 -3.47 20.72 25.49
N THR A 108 -4.39 21.62 25.16
CA THR A 108 -5.11 22.45 26.14
C THR A 108 -6.03 21.66 27.08
N GLN A 109 -6.25 20.36 26.82
CA GLN A 109 -7.09 19.44 27.60
C GLN A 109 -6.29 18.31 28.27
N ASP A 110 -4.95 18.34 28.18
CA ASP A 110 -4.06 17.33 28.75
C ASP A 110 -3.51 17.76 30.12
N TYR A 111 -4.40 17.96 31.09
CA TYR A 111 -4.02 18.50 32.41
C TYR A 111 -3.23 17.50 33.29
N ASP A 112 -3.29 16.21 32.97
CA ASP A 112 -2.73 15.11 33.74
C ASP A 112 -1.58 14.38 33.01
N SER A 113 -1.13 14.91 31.87
CA SER A 113 -0.07 14.33 31.04
C SER A 113 -0.37 12.87 30.63
N LYS A 114 -1.64 12.60 30.32
CA LYS A 114 -2.15 11.28 29.93
C LYS A 114 -2.39 11.14 28.44
N THR A 115 -2.13 12.17 27.65
CA THR A 115 -2.38 12.13 26.21
C THR A 115 -1.23 12.70 25.41
N ARG A 116 -1.05 12.20 24.19
CA ARG A 116 -0.11 12.76 23.20
C ARG A 116 -0.87 13.61 22.19
N PRO A 117 -0.63 14.94 22.14
CA PRO A 117 -1.40 15.82 21.28
C PRO A 117 -1.11 15.62 19.79
N GLU A 118 -0.02 14.94 19.43
CA GLU A 118 0.31 14.57 18.06
C GLU A 118 -0.66 13.54 17.45
N ILE A 119 -1.42 12.82 18.28
CA ILE A 119 -2.32 11.76 17.83
C ILE A 119 -3.48 12.35 17.04
N PHE A 120 -3.55 12.05 15.74
CA PHE A 120 -4.73 12.33 14.92
C PHE A 120 -5.68 11.12 14.91
N LEU A 121 -5.15 9.92 14.65
CA LEU A 121 -5.91 8.66 14.77
C LEU A 121 -5.22 7.72 15.76
N MET A 122 -6.01 6.93 16.50
CA MET A 122 -5.49 5.88 17.37
C MET A 122 -6.20 4.54 17.14
N GLY A 123 -5.73 3.49 17.82
CA GLY A 123 -6.36 2.17 17.77
C GLY A 123 -6.11 1.44 16.45
N LEU A 124 -4.90 1.55 15.91
CA LEU A 124 -4.43 0.83 14.71
C LEU A 124 -3.43 -0.26 15.09
N ARG A 125 -3.38 -1.37 14.35
CA ARG A 125 -2.42 -2.46 14.60
C ARG A 125 -1.22 -2.41 13.68
N ASN A 126 -1.45 -2.71 12.40
CA ASN A 126 -0.43 -2.76 11.37
C ASN A 126 -0.85 -1.92 10.16
N PRO A 127 -0.99 -0.59 10.33
CA PRO A 127 -1.38 0.29 9.26
C PRO A 127 -0.19 0.58 8.33
N PHE A 128 0.22 -0.41 7.56
CA PHE A 128 1.52 -0.44 6.90
C PHE A 128 1.69 0.63 5.82
N ARG A 129 0.65 0.87 5.02
CA ARG A 129 0.62 1.91 3.97
C ARG A 129 -0.61 2.78 4.10
N PHE A 130 -0.43 4.07 3.91
CA PHE A 130 -1.49 5.07 3.91
C PHE A 130 -1.19 6.15 2.87
N ASP A 131 -2.16 7.04 2.66
CA ASP A 131 -1.93 8.27 1.91
C ASP A 131 -2.76 9.43 2.49
N VAL A 132 -2.39 10.66 2.13
CA VAL A 132 -3.15 11.88 2.48
C VAL A 132 -3.17 12.84 1.30
N ASP A 133 -4.36 13.33 0.96
CA ASP A 133 -4.48 14.28 -0.14
C ASP A 133 -4.19 15.74 0.27
N ALA A 134 -4.10 16.63 -0.72
CA ALA A 134 -3.82 18.03 -0.49
C ALA A 134 -4.85 18.71 0.45
N SER A 135 -6.07 18.18 0.55
CA SER A 135 -7.12 18.69 1.41
C SER A 135 -7.05 18.17 2.86
N GLY A 136 -6.15 17.23 3.14
CA GLY A 136 -5.99 16.57 4.44
C GLY A 136 -6.93 15.37 4.64
N LEU A 137 -7.50 14.81 3.57
CA LEU A 137 -8.24 13.54 3.65
C LEU A 137 -7.24 12.40 3.71
N VAL A 138 -7.27 11.63 4.79
CA VAL A 138 -6.36 10.50 5.05
C VAL A 138 -7.04 9.20 4.64
N TYR A 139 -6.31 8.30 3.97
CA TYR A 139 -6.77 6.98 3.55
C TYR A 139 -5.87 5.91 4.18
N VAL A 140 -6.46 5.03 4.99
CA VAL A 140 -5.70 4.08 5.83
C VAL A 140 -6.17 2.66 5.54
N GLY A 141 -5.20 1.78 5.26
CA GLY A 141 -5.37 0.33 5.34
C GLY A 141 -4.81 -0.15 6.67
N ASP A 142 -5.51 -1.02 7.36
CA ASP A 142 -5.08 -1.62 8.64
C ASP A 142 -5.65 -3.03 8.78
N TYR A 143 -5.02 -3.89 9.58
CA TYR A 143 -5.35 -5.30 9.65
C TYR A 143 -5.23 -5.86 11.06
N SER A 144 -6.21 -6.66 11.51
CA SER A 144 -6.22 -7.32 12.83
C SER A 144 -7.29 -8.42 12.94
N PRO A 145 -7.10 -9.49 13.75
CA PRO A 145 -5.84 -10.07 14.22
C PRO A 145 -5.33 -11.10 13.18
N ASP A 146 -4.55 -12.12 13.57
CA ASP A 146 -3.95 -13.11 12.67
C ASP A 146 -4.70 -14.46 12.58
N SER A 147 -5.74 -14.65 13.40
CA SER A 147 -6.51 -15.90 13.40
C SER A 147 -7.28 -16.08 12.09
N ARG A 148 -7.27 -17.30 11.56
CA ARG A 148 -7.99 -17.64 10.32
C ARG A 148 -9.47 -17.98 10.53
N VAL A 149 -9.91 -18.10 11.77
CA VAL A 149 -11.27 -18.49 12.12
C VAL A 149 -11.78 -17.67 13.31
N PRO A 150 -13.08 -17.35 13.35
CA PRO A 150 -13.67 -16.67 14.49
C PRO A 150 -13.77 -17.61 15.69
N SER A 151 -13.85 -17.05 16.91
CA SER A 151 -14.10 -17.81 18.13
C SER A 151 -14.97 -17.05 19.13
N PRO A 152 -16.05 -17.65 19.67
CA PRO A 152 -16.89 -17.02 20.69
C PRO A 152 -16.15 -16.71 21.99
N THR A 153 -15.03 -17.39 22.24
CA THR A 153 -14.24 -17.23 23.47
C THR A 153 -13.03 -16.31 23.28
N ARG A 154 -12.74 -15.86 22.06
CA ARG A 154 -11.55 -15.02 21.77
C ARG A 154 -11.85 -13.77 20.94
N GLY A 155 -12.74 -13.86 19.95
CA GLY A 155 -13.10 -12.75 19.07
C GLY A 155 -13.21 -13.12 17.59
N PRO A 156 -13.36 -12.11 16.71
CA PRO A 156 -13.43 -12.32 15.26
C PRO A 156 -12.13 -12.89 14.67
N GLU A 157 -12.24 -13.44 13.46
CA GLU A 157 -11.08 -13.77 12.62
C GLU A 157 -10.36 -12.53 12.08
N GLY A 158 -9.16 -12.73 11.55
CA GLY A 158 -8.34 -11.72 10.92
C GLY A 158 -9.09 -10.97 9.83
N THR A 159 -9.26 -9.67 10.07
CA THR A 159 -10.06 -8.79 9.24
C THR A 159 -9.20 -7.59 8.82
N GLY A 160 -9.13 -7.34 7.52
CA GLY A 160 -8.48 -6.17 6.92
C GLY A 160 -9.52 -5.08 6.72
N ARG A 161 -9.17 -3.83 7.04
CA ARG A 161 -10.06 -2.68 6.89
C ARG A 161 -9.42 -1.60 6.06
N TRP A 162 -10.29 -0.81 5.49
CA TRP A 162 -9.96 0.47 4.91
C TRP A 162 -10.98 1.53 5.34
N PHE A 163 -10.49 2.75 5.52
CA PHE A 163 -11.33 3.91 5.77
C PHE A 163 -10.64 5.19 5.31
N ALA A 164 -11.44 6.20 5.01
CA ALA A 164 -10.98 7.56 4.80
C ALA A 164 -11.58 8.52 5.84
N THR A 165 -10.80 9.53 6.26
CA THR A 165 -11.28 10.52 7.24
C THR A 165 -10.52 11.85 7.17
N LYS A 166 -11.22 12.95 7.47
CA LYS A 166 -10.64 14.28 7.78
C LYS A 166 -10.68 14.61 9.27
N THR A 167 -11.31 13.76 10.08
CA THR A 167 -11.53 13.97 11.50
C THR A 167 -10.76 12.94 12.32
N ALA A 168 -10.28 13.39 13.48
CA ALA A 168 -9.62 12.53 14.45
C ALA A 168 -10.56 11.42 14.96
N GLY A 169 -10.01 10.30 15.40
CA GLY A 169 -10.83 9.20 15.92
C GLY A 169 -10.05 8.01 16.48
N ASN A 170 -10.75 7.19 17.27
CA ASN A 170 -10.28 5.90 17.77
C ASN A 170 -10.80 4.76 16.89
N TYR A 171 -9.92 3.93 16.35
CA TYR A 171 -10.27 2.77 15.53
C TYR A 171 -10.15 1.44 16.31
N GLY A 172 -10.01 1.50 17.63
CA GLY A 172 -10.44 0.44 18.53
C GLY A 172 -9.44 -0.67 18.85
N TRP A 173 -8.40 -0.91 18.04
CA TRP A 173 -7.41 -1.94 18.38
C TRP A 173 -6.70 -1.60 19.71
N PRO A 174 -6.59 -2.54 20.67
CA PRO A 174 -6.88 -3.98 20.55
C PRO A 174 -8.26 -4.43 21.05
N TYR A 175 -9.13 -3.55 21.54
CA TYR A 175 -10.40 -3.92 22.16
C TYR A 175 -11.50 -4.25 21.16
N CYS A 176 -11.54 -3.52 20.05
CA CYS A 176 -12.56 -3.68 19.03
C CYS A 176 -12.00 -3.47 17.64
N TYR A 177 -12.56 -4.18 16.67
CA TYR A 177 -12.26 -3.96 15.27
C TYR A 177 -13.13 -2.85 14.66
N SER A 178 -14.39 -2.78 15.10
CA SER A 178 -15.39 -1.78 14.74
C SER A 178 -16.30 -1.52 15.96
N PRO A 179 -17.20 -0.52 15.94
CA PRO A 179 -18.12 -0.22 17.05
C PRO A 179 -18.97 -1.41 17.49
N SER A 180 -19.14 -2.39 16.63
CA SER A 180 -20.01 -3.52 16.86
C SER A 180 -19.25 -4.86 16.89
N LEU A 181 -17.95 -4.88 16.54
CA LEU A 181 -17.14 -6.09 16.49
C LEU A 181 -16.04 -6.07 17.58
N PRO A 182 -16.39 -6.37 18.86
CA PRO A 182 -15.44 -6.44 19.95
C PRO A 182 -14.57 -7.70 19.87
N TYR A 183 -13.43 -7.71 20.56
CA TYR A 183 -12.74 -8.93 20.97
C TYR A 183 -13.21 -9.37 22.37
N ILE A 184 -12.81 -10.56 22.80
CA ILE A 184 -13.09 -11.07 24.14
C ILE A 184 -11.90 -10.80 25.05
N ASP A 185 -12.18 -10.29 26.24
CA ASP A 185 -11.19 -10.15 27.30
C ASP A 185 -10.74 -11.55 27.75
N PHE A 186 -9.54 -11.96 27.35
CA PHE A 186 -9.01 -13.29 27.61
C PHE A 186 -7.86 -13.20 28.60
N ASP A 187 -8.01 -13.86 29.75
CA ASP A 187 -6.97 -13.96 30.77
C ASP A 187 -5.94 -15.00 30.34
N PHE A 188 -4.71 -14.56 30.07
CA PHE A 188 -3.61 -15.41 29.62
C PHE A 188 -3.00 -16.27 30.73
N VAL A 189 -3.17 -15.91 32.00
CA VAL A 189 -2.68 -16.67 33.16
C VAL A 189 -3.64 -17.82 33.45
N THR A 190 -4.93 -17.53 33.60
CA THR A 190 -5.95 -18.55 33.92
C THR A 190 -6.45 -19.29 32.68
N ARG A 191 -6.19 -18.75 31.49
CA ARG A 191 -6.69 -19.22 30.19
C ARG A 191 -8.22 -19.22 30.12
N THR A 192 -8.85 -18.25 30.76
CA THR A 192 -10.31 -18.10 30.78
C THR A 192 -10.76 -16.88 29.99
N SER A 193 -11.95 -16.98 29.40
CA SER A 193 -12.58 -15.90 28.64
C SER A 193 -13.57 -15.14 29.52
N GLY A 194 -13.42 -13.83 29.54
CA GLY A 194 -14.34 -12.88 30.15
C GLY A 194 -15.42 -12.41 29.19
N GLN A 195 -15.81 -11.15 29.32
CA GLN A 195 -16.86 -10.53 28.50
C GLN A 195 -16.27 -9.87 27.24
N PRO A 196 -17.09 -9.68 26.18
CA PRO A 196 -16.71 -8.82 25.07
C PRO A 196 -16.44 -7.38 25.54
N PHE A 197 -15.44 -6.72 24.94
CA PHE A 197 -15.13 -5.33 25.25
C PHE A 197 -16.26 -4.36 24.86
N ASN A 198 -16.40 -3.26 25.61
CA ASN A 198 -17.33 -2.19 25.28
C ASN A 198 -16.74 -1.22 24.24
N CYS A 199 -17.13 -1.33 22.98
CA CYS A 199 -16.61 -0.47 21.91
C CYS A 199 -17.11 0.99 21.97
N GLY A 200 -18.16 1.29 22.73
CA GLY A 200 -18.66 2.65 22.93
C GLY A 200 -17.81 3.46 23.90
N ALA A 201 -17.14 2.79 24.83
CA ALA A 201 -16.20 3.38 25.78
C ALA A 201 -15.18 2.31 26.23
N PRO A 202 -14.21 1.95 25.36
CA PRO A 202 -13.24 0.93 25.70
C PRO A 202 -12.44 1.33 26.94
N VAL A 203 -12.10 0.35 27.78
CA VAL A 203 -11.40 0.58 29.03
C VAL A 203 -10.02 -0.07 28.95
N ASN A 204 -8.97 0.74 29.06
CA ASN A 204 -7.58 0.30 29.10
C ASN A 204 -7.09 0.16 30.54
N ASN A 205 -7.30 -1.03 31.10
CA ASN A 205 -6.88 -1.41 32.45
C ASN A 205 -5.52 -2.11 32.48
N SER A 206 -4.82 -2.21 31.35
CA SER A 206 -3.50 -2.83 31.31
C SER A 206 -2.59 -2.19 32.35
N PRO A 207 -1.80 -2.98 33.10
CA PRO A 207 -0.80 -2.45 34.02
C PRO A 207 0.30 -1.65 33.31
N ARG A 208 0.35 -1.71 31.97
CA ARG A 208 1.28 -0.97 31.11
C ARG A 208 0.66 0.29 30.51
N ASN A 209 -0.58 0.64 30.85
CA ASN A 209 -1.22 1.86 30.39
C ASN A 209 -0.70 3.08 31.16
N THR A 210 -0.11 4.04 30.43
CA THR A 210 0.33 5.32 30.99
C THR A 210 -0.61 6.47 30.65
N GLY A 211 -1.62 6.23 29.81
CA GLY A 211 -2.60 7.21 29.35
C GLY A 211 -3.94 7.14 30.09
N ARG A 212 -5.00 7.58 29.41
CA ARG A 212 -6.37 7.56 29.93
C ARG A 212 -6.87 6.12 30.02
N THR A 213 -7.65 5.84 31.06
CA THR A 213 -8.28 4.53 31.26
C THR A 213 -9.51 4.38 30.36
N VAL A 214 -10.38 5.39 30.27
CA VAL A 214 -11.55 5.36 29.39
C VAL A 214 -11.20 6.00 28.05
N LEU A 215 -11.36 5.25 26.97
CA LEU A 215 -10.99 5.65 25.62
C LEU A 215 -12.18 6.24 24.86
N PRO A 216 -11.93 7.08 23.83
CA PRO A 216 -12.98 7.54 22.93
C PRO A 216 -13.70 6.36 22.25
N ALA A 217 -14.97 6.55 21.91
CA ALA A 217 -15.75 5.56 21.18
C ALA A 217 -15.08 5.15 19.86
N VAL A 218 -15.18 3.86 19.56
CA VAL A 218 -14.61 3.28 18.33
C VAL A 218 -15.37 3.80 17.11
N GLN A 219 -14.63 4.09 16.05
CA GLN A 219 -15.14 4.57 14.76
C GLN A 219 -15.39 3.41 13.80
N GLN A 220 -16.39 3.57 12.93
CA GLN A 220 -16.77 2.59 11.93
C GLN A 220 -15.84 2.67 10.70
N PRO A 221 -15.14 1.58 10.31
CA PRO A 221 -14.47 1.53 9.01
C PRO A 221 -15.48 1.47 7.86
N GLN A 222 -15.08 1.90 6.67
CA GLN A 222 -15.96 1.94 5.50
C GLN A 222 -15.94 0.65 4.68
N PHE A 223 -14.82 -0.06 4.73
CA PHE A 223 -14.58 -1.32 4.03
C PHE A 223 -13.85 -2.27 4.96
N TRP A 224 -14.26 -3.54 4.97
CA TRP A 224 -13.54 -4.60 5.66
C TRP A 224 -13.84 -5.98 5.07
N TYR A 225 -12.87 -6.89 5.22
CA TYR A 225 -12.89 -8.22 4.63
C TYR A 225 -12.00 -9.18 5.43
N THR A 226 -12.29 -10.49 5.34
CA THR A 226 -11.49 -11.53 6.00
C THR A 226 -10.76 -12.42 4.99
N TYR A 227 -9.99 -13.38 5.49
CA TYR A 227 -9.34 -14.42 4.68
C TYR A 227 -10.31 -15.13 3.73
N ASN A 228 -11.55 -15.33 4.19
CA ASN A 228 -12.56 -16.11 3.51
C ASN A 228 -13.48 -15.28 2.61
N ALA A 229 -13.13 -14.03 2.32
CA ALA A 229 -14.00 -13.11 1.57
C ALA A 229 -15.35 -12.91 2.26
N LEU A 230 -15.35 -12.82 3.60
CA LEU A 230 -16.56 -12.61 4.38
C LEU A 230 -16.46 -11.29 5.14
N THR A 231 -17.62 -10.76 5.52
CA THR A 231 -17.74 -9.65 6.45
C THR A 231 -18.12 -10.24 7.79
N THR A 232 -17.17 -10.28 8.72
CA THR A 232 -17.50 -10.63 10.11
C THR A 232 -18.44 -9.58 10.66
N CYS A 233 -19.53 -10.03 11.28
CA CYS A 233 -20.49 -9.15 11.92
C CYS A 233 -20.63 -9.47 13.42
N PRO A 234 -21.08 -8.48 14.20
CA PRO A 234 -21.38 -8.63 15.62
C PRO A 234 -22.35 -9.80 15.83
N GLY A 235 -22.11 -10.63 16.83
CA GLY A 235 -22.98 -11.78 17.10
C GLY A 235 -22.72 -12.99 16.20
N GLY A 236 -22.13 -12.80 15.01
CA GLY A 236 -21.81 -13.90 14.09
C GLY A 236 -20.92 -14.94 14.73
N TYR A 237 -19.81 -14.51 15.33
CA TYR A 237 -18.90 -15.42 16.04
C TYR A 237 -19.32 -15.76 17.46
N LEU A 238 -20.27 -15.01 18.04
CA LEU A 238 -20.82 -15.25 19.39
C LEU A 238 -22.01 -16.21 19.37
N SER A 239 -22.56 -16.50 18.18
CA SER A 239 -23.67 -17.43 17.99
C SER A 239 -23.16 -18.88 17.93
N ASN A 240 -24.03 -19.83 18.27
CA ASN A 240 -23.76 -21.26 18.10
C ASN A 240 -24.91 -21.93 17.31
N PRO A 241 -24.70 -22.31 16.03
CA PRO A 241 -23.44 -22.18 15.28
C PRO A 241 -23.12 -20.72 14.90
N PRO A 242 -21.86 -20.40 14.62
CA PRO A 242 -21.50 -19.08 14.12
C PRO A 242 -22.24 -18.72 12.82
N THR A 243 -22.67 -17.47 12.68
CA THR A 243 -23.35 -16.95 11.49
C THR A 243 -22.49 -15.92 10.77
N THR A 244 -22.62 -15.86 9.45
CA THR A 244 -21.93 -14.91 8.59
C THR A 244 -22.92 -13.86 8.08
N CYS A 245 -22.49 -12.60 7.96
CA CYS A 245 -23.29 -11.57 7.33
C CYS A 245 -23.01 -11.45 5.83
N ASP A 246 -23.97 -10.87 5.10
CA ASP A 246 -23.85 -10.62 3.67
C ASP A 246 -22.56 -9.87 3.34
N PHE A 247 -21.79 -10.45 2.42
CA PHE A 247 -20.51 -9.87 2.02
C PHE A 247 -20.71 -8.78 0.99
N LYS A 248 -20.51 -7.52 1.40
CA LYS A 248 -20.75 -6.35 0.55
C LYS A 248 -19.77 -6.26 -0.63
N TRP A 249 -18.59 -6.88 -0.54
CA TRP A 249 -17.49 -6.65 -1.49
C TRP A 249 -16.87 -7.96 -2.04
N PRO A 250 -17.65 -8.85 -2.67
CA PRO A 250 -17.20 -10.16 -3.17
C PRO A 250 -15.98 -10.08 -4.09
N VAL A 251 -15.81 -8.94 -4.76
CA VAL A 251 -14.67 -8.68 -5.66
C VAL A 251 -13.30 -8.85 -5.00
N ILE A 252 -13.17 -8.64 -3.68
CA ILE A 252 -11.87 -8.79 -3.00
C ILE A 252 -11.39 -10.26 -2.97
N GLY A 253 -12.31 -11.22 -3.13
CA GLY A 253 -12.02 -12.65 -3.13
C GLY A 253 -11.49 -13.18 -1.80
N THR A 254 -10.92 -14.38 -1.80
CA THR A 254 -10.28 -15.04 -0.65
C THR A 254 -8.75 -14.89 -0.71
N GLY A 255 -8.05 -15.19 0.38
CA GLY A 255 -6.59 -15.18 0.43
C GLY A 255 -6.07 -14.63 1.76
N GLY A 256 -4.81 -14.17 1.82
CA GLY A 256 -4.29 -13.49 3.00
C GLY A 256 -5.01 -12.16 3.29
N VAL A 257 -4.51 -11.40 4.26
CA VAL A 257 -5.03 -10.06 4.57
C VAL A 257 -3.86 -9.10 4.81
N GLY A 258 -3.65 -8.17 3.89
CA GLY A 258 -2.58 -7.18 3.87
C GLY A 258 -3.02 -5.90 3.14
N PRO A 259 -3.94 -5.11 3.72
CA PRO A 259 -4.53 -3.92 3.09
C PRO A 259 -3.58 -2.72 3.06
N HIS A 260 -3.53 -2.01 1.93
CA HIS A 260 -2.83 -0.73 1.77
C HIS A 260 -3.82 0.43 1.59
N GLY A 261 -3.53 1.60 2.18
CA GLY A 261 -4.47 2.72 2.28
C GLY A 261 -4.70 3.57 1.03
N GLY A 262 -3.80 3.58 0.05
CA GLY A 262 -3.90 4.47 -1.12
C GLY A 262 -2.80 4.21 -2.14
N PRO A 263 -2.66 5.05 -3.19
CA PRO A 263 -2.96 6.50 -3.25
C PRO A 263 -4.33 6.89 -3.85
N ILE A 264 -4.73 8.16 -3.74
CA ILE A 264 -5.89 8.73 -4.48
C ILE A 264 -5.49 9.28 -5.85
N TYR A 265 -6.33 9.05 -6.86
CA TYR A 265 -6.22 9.70 -8.16
C TYR A 265 -7.16 10.91 -8.27
N LYS A 266 -6.59 12.06 -8.65
CA LYS A 266 -7.34 13.27 -8.99
C LYS A 266 -7.15 13.54 -10.47
N TYR A 267 -8.24 13.51 -11.22
CA TYR A 267 -8.20 13.79 -12.65
C TYR A 267 -7.98 15.29 -12.88
N ASP A 268 -7.03 15.60 -13.74
CA ASP A 268 -6.78 16.95 -14.23
C ASP A 268 -7.04 16.97 -15.74
N ALA A 269 -8.04 17.75 -16.17
CA ALA A 269 -8.39 17.89 -17.58
C ALA A 269 -7.31 18.65 -18.38
N GLU A 270 -6.60 19.57 -17.73
CA GLU A 270 -5.59 20.44 -18.34
C GLU A 270 -4.22 19.76 -18.44
N LEU A 271 -4.00 18.67 -17.68
CA LEU A 271 -2.78 17.88 -17.76
C LEU A 271 -2.56 17.30 -19.17
N ASP A 272 -1.56 17.80 -19.89
CA ASP A 272 -1.16 17.29 -21.20
C ASP A 272 -0.38 15.97 -21.06
N SER A 273 -1.12 14.89 -20.86
CA SER A 273 -0.60 13.53 -20.79
C SER A 273 -1.51 12.59 -21.57
N GLN A 274 -0.94 11.93 -22.57
CA GLN A 274 -1.64 10.92 -23.38
C GLN A 274 -1.81 9.59 -22.65
N THR A 275 -1.12 9.40 -21.52
CA THR A 275 -1.14 8.15 -20.74
C THR A 275 -1.78 8.26 -19.36
N LYS A 276 -2.29 9.45 -18.99
CA LYS A 276 -3.04 9.64 -17.75
C LYS A 276 -4.28 8.75 -17.72
N LEU A 277 -4.63 8.30 -16.52
CA LEU A 277 -5.89 7.60 -16.31
C LEU A 277 -7.09 8.46 -16.74
N PRO A 278 -8.19 7.85 -17.22
CA PRO A 278 -9.39 8.59 -17.61
C PRO A 278 -10.09 9.21 -16.39
N GLU A 279 -10.93 10.23 -16.66
CA GLU A 279 -11.78 10.91 -15.66
C GLU A 279 -12.65 9.96 -14.84
N TYR A 280 -12.97 8.78 -15.38
CA TYR A 280 -13.66 7.71 -14.66
C TYR A 280 -13.05 7.38 -13.28
N TYR A 281 -11.72 7.49 -13.14
CA TYR A 281 -11.03 7.23 -11.88
C TYR A 281 -10.93 8.46 -10.97
N ASN A 282 -11.51 9.60 -11.35
CA ASN A 282 -11.41 10.81 -10.54
C ASN A 282 -11.97 10.57 -9.13
N ASN A 283 -11.18 10.92 -8.11
CA ASN A 283 -11.43 10.65 -6.70
C ASN A 283 -11.37 9.18 -6.28
N ALA A 284 -10.97 8.27 -7.15
CA ALA A 284 -10.81 6.87 -6.79
C ALA A 284 -9.47 6.63 -6.07
N VAL A 285 -9.48 5.70 -5.11
CA VAL A 285 -8.29 5.29 -4.35
C VAL A 285 -7.81 3.94 -4.86
N PHE A 286 -6.54 3.86 -5.24
CA PHE A 286 -5.90 2.61 -5.61
C PHE A 286 -5.48 1.88 -4.34
N PHE A 287 -6.20 0.82 -4.03
CA PHE A 287 -6.02 -0.01 -2.86
C PHE A 287 -5.22 -1.26 -3.23
N GLY A 288 -4.11 -1.49 -2.53
CA GLY A 288 -3.26 -2.65 -2.73
C GLY A 288 -3.60 -3.74 -1.71
N GLU A 289 -3.63 -4.98 -2.16
CA GLU A 289 -3.73 -6.15 -1.28
C GLU A 289 -2.44 -6.97 -1.43
N PHE A 290 -1.54 -6.79 -0.46
CA PHE A 290 -0.20 -7.34 -0.48
C PHE A 290 -0.21 -8.86 -0.60
N THR A 291 -1.08 -9.54 0.15
CA THR A 291 -1.06 -11.00 0.26
C THR A 291 -1.82 -11.74 -0.83
N ARG A 292 -2.61 -11.02 -1.63
CA ARG A 292 -3.47 -11.54 -2.69
C ARG A 292 -3.03 -11.13 -4.08
N ASP A 293 -1.94 -10.37 -4.18
CA ASP A 293 -1.35 -9.98 -5.46
C ASP A 293 -2.32 -9.24 -6.37
N LYS A 294 -3.12 -8.37 -5.75
CA LYS A 294 -4.21 -7.65 -6.40
C LYS A 294 -4.20 -6.18 -6.06
N MET A 295 -4.54 -5.38 -7.07
CA MET A 295 -4.89 -3.98 -6.92
C MET A 295 -6.40 -3.82 -7.12
N PHE A 296 -7.00 -2.92 -6.36
CA PHE A 296 -8.40 -2.56 -6.43
C PHE A 296 -8.54 -1.06 -6.59
N VAL A 297 -9.64 -0.65 -7.21
CA VAL A 297 -10.06 0.75 -7.25
C VAL A 297 -11.23 0.89 -6.27
N MET A 298 -11.01 1.69 -5.24
CA MET A 298 -12.01 2.12 -4.28
C MET A 298 -12.61 3.43 -4.79
N GLN A 299 -13.81 3.36 -5.37
CA GLN A 299 -14.54 4.52 -5.87
C GLN A 299 -15.03 5.35 -4.69
N THR A 300 -14.77 6.66 -4.71
CA THR A 300 -15.21 7.58 -3.65
C THR A 300 -15.94 8.79 -4.21
N ASP A 301 -16.74 9.44 -3.38
CA ASP A 301 -17.42 10.69 -3.72
C ASP A 301 -16.51 11.93 -3.68
N GLY A 302 -15.20 11.76 -3.48
CA GLY A 302 -14.22 12.84 -3.32
C GLY A 302 -14.27 13.56 -1.96
N LYS A 303 -15.21 13.19 -1.08
CA LYS A 303 -15.30 13.63 0.32
C LYS A 303 -14.87 12.54 1.30
N GLY A 304 -14.46 11.40 0.78
CA GLY A 304 -13.97 10.26 1.55
C GLY A 304 -15.01 9.18 1.79
N ASN A 305 -16.21 9.26 1.20
CA ASN A 305 -17.19 8.19 1.31
C ASN A 305 -16.98 7.16 0.20
N LEU A 306 -16.81 5.89 0.58
CA LEU A 306 -16.68 4.76 -0.33
C LEU A 306 -18.03 4.44 -0.99
N THR A 307 -18.06 4.43 -2.32
CA THR A 307 -19.25 4.16 -3.12
C THR A 307 -19.16 2.83 -3.88
N GLY A 308 -17.96 2.34 -4.15
CA GLY A 308 -17.76 1.09 -4.88
C GLY A 308 -16.35 0.53 -4.73
N VAL A 309 -16.21 -0.76 -5.03
CA VAL A 309 -14.92 -1.46 -5.07
C VAL A 309 -14.90 -2.30 -6.33
N GLU A 310 -13.84 -2.17 -7.13
CA GLU A 310 -13.62 -2.96 -8.34
C GLU A 310 -12.18 -3.48 -8.40
N GLN A 311 -11.97 -4.65 -8.98
CA GLN A 311 -10.62 -5.16 -9.19
C GLN A 311 -9.97 -4.40 -10.35
N PHE A 312 -8.79 -3.85 -10.11
CA PHE A 312 -8.00 -3.22 -11.16
C PHE A 312 -7.19 -4.29 -11.91
N LEU A 313 -7.28 -4.27 -13.25
CA LEU A 313 -6.59 -5.22 -14.14
C LEU A 313 -6.81 -6.70 -13.75
N PRO A 314 -8.04 -7.24 -13.82
CA PRO A 314 -8.36 -8.59 -13.30
C PRO A 314 -7.63 -9.78 -13.97
N GLY A 315 -6.88 -9.54 -15.05
CA GLY A 315 -6.00 -10.53 -15.70
C GLY A 315 -4.50 -10.30 -15.50
N PHE A 316 -4.13 -9.29 -14.71
CA PHE A 316 -2.75 -9.03 -14.31
C PHE A 316 -2.54 -9.56 -12.90
N VAL A 317 -1.44 -10.29 -12.70
CA VAL A 317 -1.03 -10.78 -11.38
C VAL A 317 0.09 -9.85 -10.94
N PHE A 318 -0.12 -9.20 -9.80
CA PHE A 318 0.94 -8.43 -9.16
C PHE A 318 1.81 -9.36 -8.31
N ASP A 319 2.89 -8.85 -7.73
CA ASP A 319 3.78 -9.63 -6.87
C ASP A 319 4.03 -8.89 -5.55
N ASN A 320 3.17 -9.17 -4.57
CA ASN A 320 3.20 -8.56 -3.26
C ASN A 320 3.34 -7.03 -3.31
N LEU A 321 2.32 -6.36 -3.86
CA LEU A 321 2.26 -4.89 -4.00
C LEU A 321 2.68 -4.22 -2.70
N MET A 322 3.76 -3.44 -2.75
CA MET A 322 4.44 -2.88 -1.58
C MET A 322 4.11 -1.41 -1.36
N GLU A 323 4.08 -0.60 -2.42
CA GLU A 323 3.81 0.84 -2.40
C GLU A 323 3.27 1.27 -3.75
N MET A 324 2.46 2.33 -3.77
CA MET A 324 1.90 2.88 -5.00
C MET A 324 1.87 4.42 -4.91
N GLU A 325 2.12 5.09 -6.04
CA GLU A 325 2.10 6.55 -6.15
C GLU A 325 1.53 6.97 -7.50
N ILE A 326 0.78 8.07 -7.53
CA ILE A 326 0.35 8.70 -8.79
C ILE A 326 1.42 9.71 -9.21
N GLY A 327 2.02 9.50 -10.37
CA GLY A 327 2.99 10.43 -10.94
C GLY A 327 2.35 11.73 -11.42
N PRO A 328 3.12 12.81 -11.59
CA PRO A 328 2.62 14.10 -12.07
C PRO A 328 1.97 14.02 -13.46
N GLU A 329 2.31 13.01 -14.25
CA GLU A 329 1.72 12.75 -15.57
C GLU A 329 0.45 11.88 -15.52
N GLY A 330 -0.03 11.51 -14.34
CA GLY A 330 -1.25 10.74 -14.12
C GLY A 330 -1.11 9.23 -14.36
N ASN A 331 0.12 8.71 -14.38
CA ASN A 331 0.41 7.26 -14.39
C ASN A 331 0.48 6.73 -12.95
N ILE A 332 0.25 5.42 -12.78
CA ILE A 332 0.46 4.75 -11.49
C ILE A 332 1.87 4.15 -11.47
N TYR A 333 2.65 4.49 -10.46
CA TYR A 333 3.92 3.83 -10.15
C TYR A 333 3.70 2.90 -8.97
N PHE A 334 4.31 1.73 -8.99
CA PHE A 334 4.18 0.80 -7.89
C PHE A 334 5.45 -0.02 -7.68
N LEU A 335 5.67 -0.40 -6.43
CA LEU A 335 6.72 -1.32 -6.01
C LEU A 335 6.12 -2.70 -5.77
N GLU A 336 6.84 -3.71 -6.21
CA GLU A 336 6.57 -5.11 -5.91
C GLU A 336 7.66 -5.64 -4.99
N TYR A 337 7.25 -6.40 -3.98
CA TYR A 337 8.16 -6.95 -2.98
C TYR A 337 8.78 -8.27 -3.44
N GLY A 338 8.04 -9.09 -4.19
CA GLY A 338 8.49 -10.41 -4.61
C GLY A 338 8.31 -11.52 -3.56
N ASP A 339 8.59 -12.74 -3.98
CA ASP A 339 8.40 -13.96 -3.18
C ASP A 339 9.46 -14.14 -2.09
N GLY A 340 9.02 -13.94 -0.84
CA GLY A 340 9.74 -14.33 0.37
C GLY A 340 10.10 -13.16 1.28
N PHE A 341 9.82 -13.30 2.57
CA PHE A 341 10.04 -12.24 3.54
C PHE A 341 11.50 -12.11 3.99
N PHE A 342 11.90 -10.86 4.27
CA PHE A 342 13.17 -10.48 4.91
C PHE A 342 14.43 -10.89 4.12
N ARG A 343 14.33 -10.93 2.79
CA ARG A 343 15.45 -11.22 1.89
C ARG A 343 15.40 -10.33 0.65
N ALA A 344 16.52 -10.29 -0.08
CA ALA A 344 16.54 -9.66 -1.39
C ALA A 344 15.80 -10.58 -2.39
N ASN A 345 14.73 -10.06 -2.96
CA ASN A 345 13.84 -10.77 -3.87
C ASN A 345 14.21 -10.43 -5.33
N PRO A 346 14.52 -11.42 -6.19
CA PRO A 346 14.96 -11.19 -7.57
C PRO A 346 13.86 -10.65 -8.50
N ASP A 347 12.62 -10.84 -8.08
CA ASP A 347 11.34 -10.39 -8.65
C ASP A 347 10.90 -9.00 -8.14
N ALA A 348 11.54 -8.47 -7.09
CA ALA A 348 11.27 -7.11 -6.63
C ALA A 348 11.53 -6.09 -7.75
N GLN A 349 10.53 -5.24 -8.02
CA GLN A 349 10.61 -4.26 -9.11
C GLN A 349 9.91 -2.94 -8.81
N LEU A 350 10.34 -1.91 -9.54
CA LEU A 350 9.58 -0.68 -9.75
C LEU A 350 8.94 -0.77 -11.13
N ALA A 351 7.61 -0.71 -11.16
CA ALA A 351 6.82 -0.78 -12.37
C ALA A 351 5.89 0.42 -12.52
N MET A 352 5.39 0.62 -13.73
CA MET A 352 4.52 1.75 -14.09
C MET A 352 3.35 1.28 -14.95
N ILE A 353 2.15 1.75 -14.62
CA ILE A 353 0.92 1.54 -15.38
C ILE A 353 0.60 2.82 -16.14
N ARG A 354 0.61 2.71 -17.46
CA ARG A 354 0.23 3.76 -18.42
C ARG A 354 -1.12 3.41 -19.02
N TYR A 355 -2.06 4.34 -18.99
CA TYR A 355 -3.31 4.17 -19.72
C TYR A 355 -3.04 4.32 -21.22
N VAL A 356 -3.63 3.46 -22.04
CA VAL A 356 -3.56 3.54 -23.50
C VAL A 356 -4.98 3.54 -24.03
N LYS A 357 -5.42 4.68 -24.57
CA LYS A 357 -6.73 4.81 -25.21
C LYS A 357 -6.67 4.19 -26.62
N GLY A 358 -7.50 3.19 -26.89
CA GLY A 358 -7.61 2.57 -28.22
C GLY A 358 -6.71 1.33 -28.41
N THR A 359 -6.15 1.15 -29.61
CA THR A 359 -5.36 -0.05 -29.97
C THR A 359 -3.98 -0.03 -29.32
N ARG A 360 -3.63 -1.11 -28.61
CA ARG A 360 -2.29 -1.30 -28.03
C ARG A 360 -1.20 -1.19 -29.12
N ALA A 361 -0.07 -0.60 -28.77
CA ALA A 361 1.11 -0.63 -29.64
C ALA A 361 1.49 -2.09 -29.98
N PRO A 362 1.89 -2.38 -31.22
CA PRO A 362 2.23 -3.74 -31.63
C PRO A 362 3.39 -4.28 -30.78
N VAL A 363 3.25 -5.50 -30.27
CA VAL A 363 4.34 -6.20 -29.59
C VAL A 363 5.35 -6.66 -30.65
N ALA A 364 6.57 -6.12 -30.59
CA ALA A 364 7.65 -6.54 -31.48
C ALA A 364 8.04 -7.99 -31.17
N LYS A 365 7.70 -8.94 -32.07
CA LYS A 365 8.21 -10.30 -32.03
C LYS A 365 9.39 -10.42 -32.99
N LEU A 366 10.60 -10.51 -32.45
CA LEU A 366 11.79 -10.85 -33.23
C LEU A 366 11.88 -12.37 -33.35
N ALA A 367 11.83 -12.89 -34.57
CA ALA A 367 12.15 -14.27 -34.88
C ALA A 367 13.36 -14.29 -35.81
N ALA A 368 14.42 -15.00 -35.43
CA ALA A 368 15.58 -15.24 -36.27
C ALA A 368 15.62 -16.72 -36.63
N THR A 369 15.68 -17.02 -37.93
CA THR A 369 15.96 -18.39 -38.41
C THR A 369 17.47 -18.49 -38.61
N PRO A 370 18.20 -19.33 -37.86
CA PRO A 370 19.62 -19.55 -38.11
C PRO A 370 19.79 -20.06 -39.54
N ARG A 371 20.58 -19.36 -40.37
CA ARG A 371 21.01 -19.93 -41.65
C ARG A 371 22.13 -20.93 -41.36
N PRO A 372 22.12 -22.13 -41.96
CA PRO A 372 23.27 -23.03 -41.92
C PRO A 372 24.50 -22.26 -42.39
N ALA A 373 25.60 -22.34 -41.64
CA ALA A 373 26.86 -21.80 -42.07
C ALA A 373 27.21 -22.42 -43.43
N ARG A 374 27.37 -21.60 -44.48
CA ARG A 374 27.93 -22.09 -45.74
C ARG A 374 29.35 -22.61 -45.43
N PRO A 375 29.73 -23.83 -45.84
CA PRO A 375 31.09 -24.29 -45.66
C PRO A 375 32.03 -23.30 -46.35
N ARG A 376 33.01 -22.80 -45.60
CA ARG A 376 34.10 -21.98 -46.16
C ARG A 376 34.80 -22.82 -47.23
N LEU A 377 34.84 -22.31 -48.46
CA LEU A 377 35.67 -22.87 -49.52
C LEU A 377 37.13 -22.92 -49.03
N PRO A 378 37.85 -24.04 -49.23
CA PRO A 378 39.25 -24.12 -48.84
C PRO A 378 40.06 -23.12 -49.65
N TRP A 379 40.73 -22.22 -48.93
CA TRP A 379 41.70 -21.28 -49.47
C TRP A 379 42.90 -22.07 -50.00
N ARG A 380 43.16 -22.06 -51.31
CA ARG A 380 44.44 -22.50 -51.88
C ARG A 380 45.40 -21.32 -51.87
N SER A 381 46.41 -21.38 -51.02
CA SER A 381 47.57 -20.48 -51.05
C SER A 381 48.57 -20.96 -52.10
N ALA A 382 48.86 -20.12 -53.10
CA ALA A 382 50.09 -20.21 -53.87
C ALA A 382 51.07 -19.18 -53.29
N ALA A 383 52.16 -19.69 -52.72
CA ALA A 383 53.18 -18.89 -52.06
C ALA A 383 54.05 -18.13 -53.07
N ARG A 384 54.43 -16.89 -52.73
CA ARG A 384 55.76 -16.38 -53.07
C ARG A 384 56.27 -15.48 -51.94
N ALA A 385 57.52 -15.74 -51.57
CA ALA A 385 58.20 -15.30 -50.35
C ALA A 385 58.47 -13.77 -50.28
N PRO A 386 58.74 -13.23 -49.08
CA PRO A 386 58.78 -11.79 -48.82
C PRO A 386 60.20 -11.20 -48.91
N THR A 387 60.30 -9.93 -49.33
CA THR A 387 61.48 -9.10 -49.09
C THR A 387 61.08 -7.72 -48.59
N THR A 388 61.23 -7.54 -47.27
CA THR A 388 61.80 -6.37 -46.55
C THR A 388 61.66 -4.95 -47.13
N ARG A 389 61.01 -4.04 -46.38
CA ARG A 389 61.65 -2.94 -45.61
C ARG A 389 60.64 -1.89 -45.09
N THR A 390 60.66 -1.72 -43.78
CA THR A 390 60.65 -0.46 -42.99
C THR A 390 59.84 0.78 -43.45
N ARG A 391 58.94 1.17 -42.53
CA ARG A 391 58.78 2.50 -41.88
C ARG A 391 57.81 3.52 -42.51
N ALA A 392 56.93 4.03 -41.62
CA ALA A 392 56.51 5.43 -41.41
C ALA A 392 54.98 5.64 -41.36
N SER A 393 54.49 6.06 -40.17
CA SER A 393 53.32 6.94 -39.99
C SER A 393 53.64 8.34 -40.60
N PRO A 394 52.68 9.26 -40.91
CA PRO A 394 51.54 9.62 -40.04
C PRO A 394 50.22 10.15 -40.69
N SER A 395 49.22 10.31 -39.80
CA SER A 395 48.15 11.34 -39.69
C SER A 395 47.19 11.69 -40.85
N ARG A 396 45.87 11.55 -40.58
CA ARG A 396 44.85 12.63 -40.41
C ARG A 396 43.42 12.06 -40.46
N THR A 397 42.59 12.48 -39.50
CA THR A 397 41.10 12.46 -39.48
C THR A 397 40.54 13.58 -40.41
N PRO A 398 39.21 13.81 -40.65
CA PRO A 398 37.99 13.29 -39.98
C PRO A 398 36.73 12.98 -40.85
N GLY A 399 35.71 12.35 -40.24
CA GLY A 399 34.27 12.67 -40.42
C GLY A 399 33.42 11.89 -41.44
N THR A 400 32.27 11.32 -41.01
CA THR A 400 30.90 11.45 -41.59
C THR A 400 29.89 10.44 -41.00
N SER A 401 28.70 10.94 -40.59
CA SER A 401 27.42 10.22 -40.37
C SER A 401 26.66 10.05 -41.72
N PRO A 402 25.37 9.63 -41.82
CA PRO A 402 24.55 8.61 -41.14
C PRO A 402 23.91 7.61 -42.16
N ALA A 403 23.31 6.50 -41.71
CA ALA A 403 22.51 5.62 -42.56
C ALA A 403 21.01 5.99 -42.50
N THR A 404 20.45 6.42 -43.63
CA THR A 404 19.02 6.62 -43.87
C THR A 404 18.39 5.33 -44.41
N ALA A 405 17.20 4.96 -43.91
CA ALA A 405 16.39 3.89 -44.49
C ALA A 405 15.17 4.48 -45.22
N ARG A 406 15.08 4.25 -46.53
CA ARG A 406 13.93 4.60 -47.38
C ARG A 406 12.84 3.54 -47.26
N TRP A 407 11.59 4.00 -47.17
CA TRP A 407 10.39 3.18 -47.28
C TRP A 407 9.91 3.18 -48.74
N THR A 408 9.50 2.02 -49.27
CA THR A 408 8.85 1.90 -50.59
C THR A 408 7.54 1.11 -50.42
N PRO A 409 6.38 1.62 -50.84
CA PRO A 409 5.12 0.87 -50.76
C PRO A 409 4.93 -0.03 -52.00
N PRO A 410 4.33 -1.22 -51.87
CA PRO A 410 3.95 -2.00 -53.03
C PRO A 410 2.59 -1.53 -53.61
N ILE A 411 2.59 -1.31 -54.92
CA ILE A 411 1.41 -1.19 -55.77
C ILE A 411 0.72 -2.56 -55.85
N ARG A 412 -0.61 -2.60 -55.72
CA ARG A 412 -1.42 -3.67 -56.32
C ARG A 412 -2.70 -3.15 -56.93
N THR A 413 -3.01 -3.77 -58.05
CA THR A 413 -3.87 -3.36 -59.16
C THR A 413 -5.37 -3.64 -58.94
N ARG A 414 -6.20 -2.81 -59.57
CA ARG A 414 -7.65 -2.95 -59.72
C ARG A 414 -8.05 -4.28 -60.39
N ARG A 415 -9.16 -4.87 -59.93
CA ARG A 415 -10.18 -5.49 -60.80
C ARG A 415 -11.58 -5.10 -60.32
N SER A 416 -12.45 -4.92 -61.32
CA SER A 416 -13.79 -4.33 -61.29
C SER A 416 -14.91 -5.38 -61.29
N HIS A 417 -16.13 -4.87 -61.09
CA HIS A 417 -17.48 -5.48 -61.25
C HIS A 417 -18.03 -6.12 -59.96
N THR A 418 -19.27 -5.88 -59.49
CA THR A 418 -20.46 -5.20 -60.04
C THR A 418 -21.44 -4.94 -58.86
N ARG A 419 -22.27 -3.89 -58.95
CA ARG A 419 -23.41 -3.58 -58.07
C ARG A 419 -24.57 -4.57 -58.31
N PRO A 420 -25.49 -4.79 -57.33
CA PRO A 420 -26.73 -4.02 -57.37
C PRO A 420 -27.28 -3.52 -56.01
N THR A 421 -28.21 -2.59 -56.19
CA THR A 421 -29.18 -1.85 -55.36
C THR A 421 -29.83 -2.50 -54.13
N ALA A 422 -29.91 -1.66 -53.07
CA ALA A 422 -31.05 -1.30 -52.20
C ALA A 422 -32.17 -2.31 -51.84
N SER A 423 -32.45 -2.44 -50.53
CA SER A 423 -33.77 -2.12 -49.94
C SER A 423 -33.74 -2.10 -48.41
N SER A 424 -34.46 -1.13 -47.85
CA SER A 424 -34.88 -1.02 -46.46
C SER A 424 -35.89 -2.09 -46.04
N THR A 425 -35.89 -2.50 -44.77
CA THR A 425 -37.13 -2.68 -43.98
C THR A 425 -36.82 -2.73 -42.48
N ARG A 426 -37.65 -2.02 -41.72
CA ARG A 426 -37.86 -2.16 -40.27
C ARG A 426 -38.39 -3.56 -39.93
N SER A 427 -38.08 -4.01 -38.72
CA SER A 427 -39.00 -4.65 -37.77
C SER A 427 -38.44 -4.43 -36.38
#